data_AF-A0A6J2BFK0-F1
#
_entry.id   AF-A0A6J2BFK0-F1
#
_cell.length_a   1.000
_cell.length_b   1.000
_cell.length_c   1.000
_cell.angle_alpha   90.00
_cell.angle_beta   90.00
_cell.angle_gamma   90.00
#
_symmetry.space_group_name_H-M   'P 1'
#
loop_
_entity.id
_entity.type
_entity.pdbx_description
1 polymer ?
#
loop_
_entity_poly.entity_id
_entity_poly.type
_entity_poly.pdbx_seq_one_letter_code
_entity_poly.pdbx_strand_id
1 'polypeptide(L)'
;MRPAFAVGLVFAGCCSNVIFLELLARKHPGCGNIVTFAQFLFIAVEGFLFEADLGRKQPAIPIRYYAVMVAMFFTVSVVNNYALNLNIAMPLHMIFRSGSLIANMILGIIILKKRYSIFKYTSIALVSLGIFICTFMSAKQVTSQSSSSENDGFQAFLRWLLGIGALTFALLMSARMGIFQETLYKQFGKHSKEALFYNHALPLPGFIFLASDIYDHAVLFNKSELYQVPVIGVTVPIMWFYLLMNVITQYPLHSSATWSAPWAFDIGMFILLMNMNV
;
A
#
# COMPACT_ATOMS: atom_id res chain seq x y z
N MET A 1 5.80 -21.44 -14.65
CA MET A 1 6.66 -21.39 -13.45
C MET A 1 6.02 -22.18 -12.32
N ARG A 2 6.81 -22.85 -11.46
CA ARG A 2 6.28 -23.55 -10.29
C ARG A 2 5.69 -22.52 -9.31
N PRO A 3 4.48 -22.72 -8.74
CA PRO A 3 3.83 -21.75 -7.86
C PRO A 3 4.69 -21.39 -6.65
N ALA A 4 5.49 -22.34 -6.13
CA ALA A 4 6.44 -22.10 -5.04
C ALA A 4 7.50 -21.04 -5.37
N PHE A 5 7.97 -20.98 -6.63
CA PHE A 5 8.96 -19.99 -7.05
C PHE A 5 8.37 -18.58 -7.11
N ALA A 6 7.12 -18.46 -7.59
CA ALA A 6 6.42 -17.17 -7.60
C ALA A 6 6.18 -16.65 -6.17
N VAL A 7 5.77 -17.52 -5.25
CA VAL A 7 5.58 -17.16 -3.83
C VAL A 7 6.91 -16.76 -3.18
N GLY A 8 7.99 -17.50 -3.44
CA GLY A 8 9.33 -17.16 -2.93
C GLY A 8 9.83 -15.81 -3.42
N LEU A 9 9.62 -15.48 -4.70
CA LEU A 9 9.99 -14.17 -5.27
C LEU A 9 9.18 -13.02 -4.66
N VAL A 10 7.86 -13.20 -4.50
CA VAL A 10 7.01 -12.17 -3.86
C VAL A 10 7.46 -11.95 -2.43
N PHE A 11 7.67 -13.01 -1.65
CA PHE A 11 8.11 -12.89 -0.26
C PHE A 11 9.46 -12.18 -0.14
N ALA A 12 10.47 -12.62 -0.90
CA ALA A 12 11.80 -12.02 -0.88
C ALA A 12 11.78 -10.54 -1.29
N GLY A 13 11.03 -10.19 -2.33
CA GLY A 13 10.91 -8.80 -2.77
C GLY A 13 10.14 -7.92 -1.77
N CYS A 14 9.06 -8.43 -1.15
CA CYS A 14 8.30 -7.70 -0.13
C CYS A 14 9.17 -7.39 1.08
N CYS A 15 9.85 -8.41 1.62
CA CYS A 15 10.71 -8.25 2.79
C CYS A 15 11.86 -7.28 2.49
N SER A 16 12.49 -7.39 1.33
CA SER A 16 13.59 -6.49 0.95
C SER A 16 13.11 -5.05 0.77
N ASN A 17 11.97 -4.85 0.09
CA ASN A 17 11.40 -3.51 -0.12
C ASN A 17 11.09 -2.81 1.21
N VAL A 18 10.47 -3.53 2.16
CA VAL A 18 10.16 -3.02 3.51
C VAL A 18 11.43 -2.63 4.27
N ILE A 19 12.49 -3.43 4.19
CA ILE A 19 13.77 -3.10 4.84
C ILE A 19 14.33 -1.79 4.29
N PHE A 20 14.38 -1.61 2.97
CA PHE A 20 14.88 -0.37 2.39
C PHE A 20 13.99 0.83 2.70
N LEU A 21 12.67 0.64 2.74
CA LEU A 21 11.73 1.67 3.18
C LEU A 21 12.00 2.08 4.62
N GLU A 22 12.20 1.12 5.53
CA GLU A 22 12.48 1.41 6.94
C GLU A 22 13.82 2.14 7.12
N LEU A 23 14.83 1.82 6.30
CA LEU A 23 16.09 2.55 6.32
C LEU A 23 15.94 4.01 5.86
N LEU A 24 15.08 4.26 4.85
CA LEU A 24 14.73 5.61 4.40
C LEU A 24 13.95 6.36 5.48
N ALA A 25 12.94 5.72 6.07
CA ALA A 25 12.11 6.20 7.18
C ALA A 25 12.92 6.77 8.33
N ARG A 26 13.89 5.98 8.78
CA ARG A 26 14.66 6.24 9.98
C ARG A 26 15.58 7.45 9.80
N LYS A 27 16.01 7.73 8.58
CA LYS A 27 16.85 8.89 8.27
C LYS A 27 16.03 10.14 8.01
N HIS A 28 14.95 10.04 7.23
CA HIS A 28 14.08 11.15 6.89
C HIS A 28 12.62 10.72 7.02
N PRO A 29 11.96 10.98 8.17
CA PRO A 29 10.55 10.69 8.33
C PRO A 29 9.73 11.57 7.36
N GLY A 30 8.75 10.99 6.67
CA GLY A 30 7.95 11.68 5.65
C GLY A 30 8.46 11.52 4.22
N CYS A 31 9.56 10.78 3.98
CA CYS A 31 10.05 10.49 2.64
C CYS A 31 9.14 9.54 1.83
N GLY A 32 8.05 9.04 2.41
CA GLY A 32 7.10 8.15 1.77
C GLY A 32 6.55 8.63 0.44
N ASN A 33 6.32 9.93 0.26
CA ASN A 33 5.77 10.49 -0.97
C ASN A 33 6.75 10.40 -2.15
N ILE A 34 8.03 10.71 -1.95
CA ILE A 34 9.06 10.58 -2.99
C ILE A 34 9.33 9.12 -3.34
N VAL A 35 9.31 8.23 -2.34
CA VAL A 35 9.44 6.78 -2.56
C VAL A 35 8.30 6.28 -3.43
N THR A 36 7.06 6.57 -3.03
CA THR A 36 5.86 6.13 -3.75
C THR A 36 5.83 6.69 -5.18
N PHE A 37 6.18 7.96 -5.36
CA PHE A 37 6.29 8.57 -6.69
C PHE A 37 7.32 7.85 -7.58
N ALA A 38 8.53 7.60 -7.07
CA ALA A 38 9.58 6.92 -7.83
C ALA A 38 9.17 5.50 -8.24
N GLN A 39 8.50 4.77 -7.35
CA GLN A 39 7.96 3.45 -7.60
C GLN A 39 6.87 3.46 -8.69
N PHE A 40 5.90 4.38 -8.59
CA PHE A 40 4.84 4.52 -9.58
C PHE A 40 5.41 4.92 -10.95
N LEU A 41 6.37 5.84 -10.97
CA LEU A 41 7.02 6.30 -12.18
C LEU A 41 7.78 5.15 -12.86
N PHE A 42 8.54 4.38 -12.10
CA PHE A 42 9.28 3.23 -12.63
C PHE A 42 8.34 2.19 -13.25
N ILE A 43 7.24 1.84 -12.56
CA ILE A 43 6.24 0.89 -13.08
C ILE A 43 5.53 1.45 -14.31
N ALA A 44 5.20 2.75 -14.31
CA ALA A 44 4.55 3.39 -15.45
C ALA A 44 5.46 3.43 -16.68
N VAL A 45 6.75 3.72 -16.52
CA VAL A 45 7.73 3.74 -17.61
C VAL A 45 7.95 2.34 -18.17
N GLU A 46 8.11 1.33 -17.30
CA GLU A 46 8.24 -0.07 -17.73
C GLU A 46 6.98 -0.53 -18.48
N GLY A 47 5.79 -0.27 -17.94
CA GLY A 47 4.52 -0.61 -18.58
C GLY A 47 4.30 0.15 -19.90
N PHE A 48 4.77 1.38 -20.01
CA PHE A 48 4.68 2.16 -21.24
C PHE A 48 5.57 1.57 -22.36
N LEU A 49 6.79 1.13 -22.01
CA LEU A 49 7.74 0.55 -22.95
C LEU A 49 7.38 -0.87 -23.36
N PHE A 50 6.93 -1.71 -22.43
CA PHE A 50 6.71 -3.15 -22.68
C PHE A 50 5.26 -3.54 -22.98
N GLU A 51 4.26 -2.79 -22.50
CA GLU A 51 2.84 -3.17 -22.64
C GLU A 51 2.04 -2.20 -23.51
N ALA A 52 2.29 -0.89 -23.40
CA ALA A 52 1.58 0.11 -24.19
C ALA A 52 2.11 0.24 -25.63
N ASP A 53 3.31 -0.30 -25.92
CA ASP A 53 3.99 -0.21 -27.22
C ASP A 53 3.96 1.23 -27.77
N LEU A 54 4.40 2.19 -26.94
CA LEU A 54 4.33 3.64 -27.19
C LEU A 54 2.90 4.21 -27.39
N GLY A 55 1.88 3.55 -26.85
CA GLY A 55 0.47 3.99 -26.92
C GLY A 55 -0.28 3.49 -28.15
N ARG A 56 0.28 2.52 -28.90
CA ARG A 56 -0.41 1.90 -30.06
C ARG A 56 -1.51 0.93 -29.67
N LYS A 57 -1.48 0.37 -28.46
CA LYS A 57 -2.43 -0.64 -28.00
C LYS A 57 -3.67 0.03 -27.39
N GLN A 58 -4.85 -0.27 -27.93
CA GLN A 58 -6.10 0.18 -27.33
C GLN A 58 -6.40 -0.58 -26.03
N PRO A 59 -6.87 0.11 -24.97
CA PRO A 59 -7.18 -0.54 -23.71
C PRO A 59 -8.35 -1.51 -23.86
N ALA A 60 -8.18 -2.75 -23.41
CA ALA A 60 -9.24 -3.75 -23.39
C ALA A 60 -10.29 -3.44 -22.32
N ILE A 61 -9.89 -2.75 -21.24
CA ILE A 61 -10.77 -2.30 -20.16
C ILE A 61 -11.00 -0.79 -20.29
N PRO A 62 -12.25 -0.30 -20.30
CA PRO A 62 -12.50 1.14 -20.38
C PRO A 62 -11.85 1.91 -19.23
N ILE A 63 -11.15 3.01 -19.56
CA ILE A 63 -10.38 3.85 -18.61
C ILE A 63 -11.23 4.32 -17.42
N ARG A 64 -12.55 4.46 -17.60
CA ARG A 64 -13.50 4.82 -16.53
C ARG A 64 -13.43 3.88 -15.32
N TYR A 65 -13.24 2.57 -15.54
CA TYR A 65 -13.13 1.59 -14.45
C TYR A 65 -11.82 1.75 -13.68
N TYR A 66 -10.72 2.04 -14.37
CA TYR A 66 -9.43 2.34 -13.73
C TYR A 66 -9.48 3.65 -12.95
N ALA A 67 -10.15 4.68 -13.47
CA ALA A 67 -10.36 5.94 -12.74
C ALA A 67 -11.12 5.73 -11.42
N VAL A 68 -12.15 4.87 -11.42
CA VAL A 68 -12.88 4.51 -10.19
C VAL A 68 -11.99 3.75 -9.20
N MET A 69 -11.16 2.82 -9.67
CA MET A 69 -10.17 2.13 -8.82
C MET A 69 -9.18 3.10 -8.19
N VAL A 70 -8.61 4.00 -8.98
CA VAL A 70 -7.66 5.01 -8.52
C VAL A 70 -8.30 5.96 -7.51
N ALA A 71 -9.55 6.37 -7.74
CA ALA A 71 -10.29 7.18 -6.78
C ALA A 71 -10.49 6.46 -5.44
N MET A 72 -10.90 5.18 -5.46
CA MET A 72 -11.02 4.37 -4.25
C MET A 72 -9.68 4.22 -3.52
N PHE A 73 -8.59 3.98 -4.25
CA PHE A 73 -7.24 3.91 -3.70
C PHE A 73 -6.82 5.23 -3.05
N PHE A 74 -7.08 6.36 -3.69
CA PHE A 74 -6.76 7.67 -3.15
C PHE A 74 -7.56 7.97 -1.88
N THR A 75 -8.87 7.67 -1.87
CA THR A 75 -9.70 7.79 -0.66
C THR A 75 -9.14 6.95 0.48
N VAL A 76 -8.78 5.69 0.24
CA VAL A 76 -8.17 4.82 1.26
C VAL A 76 -6.85 5.41 1.76
N SER A 77 -6.01 5.92 0.85
CA SER A 77 -4.73 6.53 1.19
C SER A 77 -4.89 7.77 2.07
N VAL A 78 -5.79 8.69 1.71
CA VAL A 78 -6.07 9.90 2.48
C VAL A 78 -6.62 9.57 3.86
N VAL A 79 -7.57 8.63 3.97
CA VAL A 79 -8.15 8.24 5.25
C VAL A 79 -7.12 7.52 6.14
N ASN A 80 -6.27 6.67 5.56
CA ASN A 80 -5.21 6.01 6.32
C ASN A 80 -4.17 7.02 6.85
N ASN A 81 -3.75 7.98 6.01
CA ASN A 81 -2.84 9.04 6.43
C ASN A 81 -3.46 9.90 7.54
N TYR A 82 -4.75 10.20 7.42
CA TYR A 82 -5.49 10.91 8.46
C TYR A 82 -5.57 10.13 9.77
N ALA A 83 -5.76 8.80 9.71
CA ALA A 83 -5.76 7.94 10.90
C ALA A 83 -4.40 7.94 11.64
N LEU A 84 -3.28 8.05 10.93
CA LEU A 84 -1.96 8.19 11.57
C LEU A 84 -1.76 9.55 12.24
N ASN A 85 -2.26 10.63 11.63
CA ASN A 85 -2.24 11.96 12.25
C ASN A 85 -3.03 12.03 13.57
N LEU A 86 -3.92 11.06 13.82
CA LEU A 86 -4.66 10.92 15.08
C LEU A 86 -3.88 10.19 16.18
N ASN A 87 -2.56 10.01 16.02
CA ASN A 87 -1.65 9.33 16.97
C ASN A 87 -2.06 7.88 17.28
N ILE A 88 -2.66 7.18 16.32
CA ILE A 88 -2.92 5.75 16.46
C ILE A 88 -1.59 5.00 16.39
N ALA A 89 -1.40 4.00 17.26
CA ALA A 89 -0.24 3.14 17.22
C ALA A 89 -0.12 2.44 15.85
N MET A 90 1.04 2.54 15.19
CA MET A 90 1.35 1.88 13.91
C MET A 90 1.00 0.38 13.88
N PRO A 91 1.23 -0.41 14.95
CA PRO A 91 0.79 -1.82 14.99
C PRO A 91 -0.72 -2.01 14.82
N LEU A 92 -1.55 -1.10 15.34
CA LEU A 92 -3.01 -1.19 15.20
C LEU A 92 -3.43 -0.96 13.75
N HIS A 93 -2.81 0.00 13.07
CA HIS A 93 -2.99 0.23 11.63
C HIS A 93 -2.61 -1.02 10.82
N MET A 94 -1.48 -1.69 11.14
CA MET A 94 -1.07 -2.94 10.48
C MET A 94 -2.09 -4.07 10.66
N ILE A 95 -2.67 -4.21 11.85
CA ILE A 95 -3.68 -5.22 12.16
C ILE A 95 -4.98 -4.97 11.39
N PHE A 96 -5.52 -3.75 11.44
CA PHE A 96 -6.74 -3.38 10.69
C PHE A 96 -6.55 -3.59 9.18
N ARG A 97 -5.41 -3.17 8.67
CA ARG A 97 -5.09 -3.30 7.24
C ARG A 97 -5.02 -4.75 6.79
N SER A 98 -4.45 -5.65 7.61
CA SER A 98 -4.46 -7.10 7.34
C SER A 98 -5.89 -7.69 7.35
N GLY A 99 -6.82 -7.06 8.06
CA GLY A 99 -8.26 -7.39 8.05
C GLY A 99 -8.99 -7.07 6.75
N SER A 100 -8.42 -6.27 5.83
CA SER A 100 -9.04 -5.96 4.53
C SER A 100 -9.24 -7.20 3.65
N LEU A 101 -8.34 -8.18 3.72
CA LEU A 101 -8.49 -9.47 3.02
C LEU A 101 -9.72 -10.23 3.50
N ILE A 102 -9.97 -10.19 4.81
CA ILE A 102 -11.14 -10.82 5.43
C ILE A 102 -12.42 -10.09 5.06
N ALA A 103 -12.42 -8.76 5.12
CA ALA A 103 -13.57 -7.97 4.71
C ALA A 103 -13.89 -8.18 3.22
N ASN A 104 -12.87 -8.27 2.35
CA ASN A 104 -13.05 -8.62 0.94
C ASN A 104 -13.75 -9.99 0.80
N MET A 105 -13.32 -10.98 1.58
CA MET A 105 -13.96 -12.30 1.58
C MET A 105 -15.40 -12.26 2.10
N ILE A 106 -15.69 -11.56 3.20
CA ILE A 106 -17.04 -11.42 3.77
C ILE A 106 -17.95 -10.72 2.77
N LEU A 107 -17.54 -9.57 2.23
CA LEU A 107 -18.32 -8.88 1.20
C LEU A 107 -18.45 -9.75 -0.06
N GLY A 108 -17.46 -10.59 -0.39
CA GLY A 108 -17.55 -11.58 -1.47
C GLY A 108 -18.58 -12.70 -1.20
N ILE A 109 -18.82 -13.07 0.06
CA ILE A 109 -19.93 -13.97 0.43
C ILE A 109 -21.26 -13.22 0.26
N ILE A 110 -21.36 -11.99 0.75
CA ILE A 110 -22.62 -11.22 0.77
C ILE A 110 -23.04 -10.80 -0.65
N ILE A 111 -22.12 -10.20 -1.41
CA ILE A 111 -22.39 -9.59 -2.71
C ILE A 111 -22.30 -10.62 -3.83
N LEU A 112 -21.23 -11.44 -3.86
CA LEU A 112 -20.99 -12.42 -4.93
C LEU A 112 -21.57 -13.81 -4.62
N LYS A 113 -22.22 -14.01 -3.46
CA LYS A 113 -22.82 -15.29 -3.01
C LYS A 113 -21.87 -16.49 -3.08
N LYS A 114 -20.56 -16.26 -2.92
CA LYS A 114 -19.55 -17.33 -2.95
C LYS A 114 -19.54 -18.14 -1.66
N ARG A 115 -19.21 -19.44 -1.77
CA ARG A 115 -18.90 -20.30 -0.63
C ARG A 115 -17.39 -20.46 -0.49
N TYR A 116 -16.87 -20.32 0.73
CA TYR A 116 -15.45 -20.47 1.04
C TYR A 116 -15.20 -21.72 1.91
N SER A 117 -13.96 -22.22 1.92
CA SER A 117 -13.56 -23.36 2.75
C SER A 117 -13.57 -23.03 4.25
N ILE A 118 -13.79 -24.03 5.10
CA ILE A 118 -13.89 -23.89 6.57
C ILE A 118 -12.65 -23.21 7.18
N PHE A 119 -11.45 -23.53 6.68
CA PHE A 119 -10.19 -22.89 7.13
C PHE A 119 -10.20 -21.36 6.99
N LYS A 120 -10.89 -20.84 5.98
CA LYS A 120 -11.01 -19.39 5.76
C LYS A 120 -11.86 -18.73 6.84
N TYR A 121 -12.92 -19.40 7.29
CA TYR A 121 -13.73 -18.91 8.42
C TYR A 121 -12.94 -18.91 9.73
N THR A 122 -12.07 -19.91 9.94
CA THR A 122 -11.18 -19.95 11.11
C THR A 122 -10.16 -18.80 11.07
N SER A 123 -9.60 -18.47 9.91
CA SER A 123 -8.73 -17.29 9.75
C SER A 123 -9.44 -15.96 10.05
N ILE A 124 -10.71 -15.83 9.64
CA ILE A 124 -11.55 -14.67 9.97
C ILE A 124 -11.69 -14.51 11.48
N ALA A 125 -12.01 -15.60 12.19
CA ALA A 125 -12.17 -15.57 13.64
C ALA A 125 -10.87 -15.18 14.36
N LEU A 126 -9.73 -15.74 13.96
CA LEU A 126 -8.42 -15.43 14.54
C LEU A 126 -8.01 -13.96 14.37
N VAL A 127 -8.23 -13.38 13.19
CA VAL A 127 -7.89 -11.96 12.95
C VAL A 127 -8.85 -11.03 13.68
N SER A 128 -10.15 -11.33 13.73
CA SER A 128 -11.12 -10.57 14.53
C SER A 128 -10.73 -10.56 16.01
N LEU A 129 -10.23 -11.70 16.54
CA LEU A 129 -9.70 -11.78 17.90
C LEU A 129 -8.45 -10.91 18.07
N GLY A 130 -7.51 -10.92 17.10
CA GLY A 130 -6.32 -10.07 17.11
C GLY A 130 -6.66 -8.57 17.09
N ILE A 131 -7.61 -8.16 16.25
CA ILE A 131 -8.14 -6.78 16.22
C ILE A 131 -8.74 -6.42 17.57
N PHE A 132 -9.55 -7.29 18.16
CA PHE A 132 -10.20 -7.05 19.46
C PHE A 132 -9.17 -6.88 20.59
N ILE A 133 -8.23 -7.80 20.72
CA ILE A 133 -7.18 -7.75 21.76
C ILE A 133 -6.33 -6.49 21.59
N CYS A 134 -5.89 -6.17 20.38
CA CYS A 134 -5.04 -5.01 20.14
C CYS A 134 -5.80 -3.69 20.36
N THR A 135 -7.07 -3.63 19.96
CA THR A 135 -7.94 -2.48 20.23
C THR A 135 -8.15 -2.29 21.73
N PHE A 136 -8.35 -3.38 22.48
CA PHE A 136 -8.53 -3.34 23.94
C PHE A 136 -7.24 -2.88 24.66
N MET A 137 -6.08 -3.38 24.25
CA MET A 137 -4.79 -2.93 24.79
C MET A 137 -4.52 -1.45 24.46
N SER A 138 -4.81 -1.03 23.23
CA SER A 138 -4.68 0.36 22.80
C SER A 138 -5.60 1.29 23.58
N ALA A 139 -6.85 0.90 23.82
CA ALA A 139 -7.80 1.67 24.63
C ALA A 139 -7.30 1.87 26.06
N LYS A 140 -6.78 0.81 26.70
CA LYS A 140 -6.19 0.90 28.04
C LYS A 140 -5.00 1.87 28.09
N GLN A 141 -4.14 1.84 27.08
CA GLN A 141 -2.98 2.74 27.01
C GLN A 141 -3.43 4.22 26.94
N VAL A 142 -4.41 4.53 26.09
CA VAL A 142 -4.96 5.89 25.97
C VAL A 142 -5.56 6.37 27.29
N THR A 143 -6.34 5.53 27.99
CA THR A 143 -6.92 5.85 29.30
C THR A 143 -5.86 6.08 30.38
N SER A 144 -4.75 5.33 30.36
CA SER A 144 -3.67 5.51 31.36
C SER A 144 -2.91 6.83 31.20
N GLN A 145 -2.68 7.29 29.97
CA GLN A 145 -1.96 8.55 29.68
C GLN A 145 -2.81 9.81 29.90
N SER A 146 -4.13 9.68 29.88
CA SER A 146 -5.07 10.81 29.99
C SER A 146 -5.47 11.17 31.42
N SER A 147 -4.84 10.56 32.42
CA SER A 147 -5.16 10.72 33.85
C SER A 147 -4.75 12.08 34.47
N SER A 148 -4.25 13.03 33.69
CA SER A 148 -3.70 14.30 34.19
C SER A 148 -4.65 15.51 34.10
N SER A 149 -5.77 15.43 33.39
CA SER A 149 -6.81 16.48 33.30
C SER A 149 -8.09 15.94 32.64
N GLU A 150 -9.27 16.08 33.29
CA GLU A 150 -10.53 15.46 32.78
C GLU A 150 -10.94 15.96 31.38
N ASN A 151 -10.60 17.20 31.03
CA ASN A 151 -10.97 17.79 29.74
C ASN A 151 -10.08 17.34 28.58
N ASP A 152 -8.80 17.02 28.83
CA ASP A 152 -7.90 16.47 27.80
C ASP A 152 -8.13 14.98 27.58
N GLY A 153 -8.53 14.24 28.61
CA GLY A 153 -8.79 12.81 28.51
C GLY A 153 -9.97 12.46 27.61
N PHE A 154 -11.06 13.22 27.71
CA PHE A 154 -12.21 13.05 26.81
C PHE A 154 -11.86 13.38 25.35
N GLN A 155 -11.09 14.44 25.11
CA GLN A 155 -10.63 14.79 23.76
C GLN A 155 -9.67 13.74 23.17
N ALA A 156 -8.76 13.19 23.97
CA ALA A 156 -7.87 12.11 23.55
C ALA A 156 -8.65 10.83 23.19
N PHE A 157 -9.65 10.47 23.99
CA PHE A 157 -10.53 9.34 23.71
C PHE A 157 -11.34 9.54 22.41
N LEU A 158 -11.91 10.73 22.19
CA LEU A 158 -12.64 11.04 20.97
C LEU A 158 -11.75 10.97 19.72
N ARG A 159 -10.51 11.51 19.78
CA ARG A 159 -9.54 11.42 18.68
C ARG A 159 -9.16 9.97 18.38
N TRP A 160 -8.96 9.16 19.42
CA TRP A 160 -8.70 7.74 19.27
C TRP A 160 -9.88 7.00 18.62
N LEU A 161 -11.11 7.23 19.09
CA LEU A 161 -12.32 6.63 18.53
C LEU A 161 -12.53 7.02 17.07
N LEU A 162 -12.29 8.29 16.74
CA LEU A 162 -12.35 8.81 15.37
C LEU A 162 -11.29 8.14 14.48
N GLY A 163 -10.10 7.88 15.04
CA GLY A 163 -9.05 7.09 14.42
C GLY A 163 -9.47 5.66 14.09
N ILE A 164 -10.07 4.94 15.05
CA ILE A 164 -10.62 3.59 14.83
C ILE A 164 -11.72 3.62 13.75
N GLY A 165 -12.58 4.63 13.77
CA GLY A 165 -13.61 4.84 12.74
C GLY A 165 -13.01 5.03 11.35
N ALA A 166 -11.98 5.85 11.23
CA ALA A 166 -11.25 6.08 9.98
C ALA A 166 -10.59 4.79 9.45
N LEU A 167 -9.90 4.03 10.31
CA LEU A 167 -9.30 2.74 9.94
C LEU A 167 -10.34 1.72 9.48
N THR A 168 -11.49 1.67 10.16
CA THR A 168 -12.60 0.76 9.78
C THR A 168 -13.18 1.15 8.42
N PHE A 169 -13.37 2.44 8.17
CA PHE A 169 -13.81 2.93 6.86
C PHE A 169 -12.81 2.60 5.75
N ALA A 170 -11.51 2.85 5.99
CA ALA A 170 -10.45 2.52 5.04
C ALA A 170 -10.38 1.02 4.73
N LEU A 171 -10.58 0.17 5.74
CA LEU A 171 -10.65 -1.29 5.61
C LEU A 171 -11.81 -1.71 4.70
N LEU A 172 -13.01 -1.16 4.91
CA LEU A 172 -14.19 -1.47 4.08
C LEU A 172 -14.04 -0.96 2.64
N MET A 173 -13.47 0.23 2.45
CA MET A 173 -13.19 0.77 1.11
C MET A 173 -12.13 -0.07 0.38
N SER A 174 -11.09 -0.52 1.08
CA SER A 174 -10.07 -1.43 0.53
C SER A 174 -10.69 -2.77 0.11
N ALA A 175 -11.57 -3.34 0.95
CA ALA A 175 -12.30 -4.57 0.62
C ALA A 175 -13.20 -4.40 -0.61
N ARG A 176 -13.93 -3.27 -0.69
CA ARG A 176 -14.76 -2.93 -1.84
C ARG A 176 -13.93 -2.82 -3.12
N MET A 177 -12.76 -2.19 -3.05
CA MET A 177 -11.84 -2.07 -4.18
C MET A 177 -11.38 -3.45 -4.67
N GLY A 178 -11.04 -4.38 -3.77
CA GLY A 178 -10.67 -5.75 -4.13
C GLY A 178 -11.80 -6.52 -4.84
N ILE A 179 -13.05 -6.35 -4.40
CA ILE A 179 -14.22 -6.97 -5.07
C ILE A 179 -14.46 -6.36 -6.45
N PHE A 180 -14.31 -5.04 -6.56
CA PHE A 180 -14.47 -4.34 -7.82
C PHE A 180 -13.44 -4.83 -8.85
N GLN A 181 -12.19 -5.00 -8.44
CA GLN A 181 -11.14 -5.63 -9.26
C GLN A 181 -11.51 -7.06 -9.67
N GLU A 182 -11.98 -7.88 -8.73
CA GLU A 182 -12.36 -9.26 -9.03
C GLU A 182 -13.50 -9.35 -10.05
N THR A 183 -14.49 -8.45 -9.92
CA THR A 183 -15.65 -8.37 -10.82
C THR A 183 -15.22 -7.87 -12.20
N LEU A 184 -14.34 -6.87 -12.26
CA LEU A 184 -13.83 -6.32 -13.51
C LEU A 184 -13.03 -7.38 -14.29
N TYR A 185 -12.16 -8.14 -13.63
CA TYR A 185 -11.40 -9.20 -14.27
C TYR A 185 -12.26 -10.38 -14.72
N LYS A 186 -13.41 -10.62 -14.09
CA LYS A 186 -14.40 -11.58 -14.58
C LYS A 186 -15.12 -11.11 -15.84
N GLN A 187 -15.42 -9.82 -15.92
CA GLN A 187 -16.18 -9.25 -17.03
C GLN A 187 -15.33 -9.05 -18.28
N PHE A 188 -14.13 -8.49 -18.14
CA PHE A 188 -13.27 -8.11 -19.26
C PHE A 188 -12.10 -9.05 -19.50
N GLY A 189 -11.93 -10.07 -18.65
CA GLY A 189 -10.78 -10.97 -18.71
C GLY A 189 -9.55 -10.42 -17.99
N LYS A 190 -8.52 -11.27 -17.88
CA LYS A 190 -7.32 -10.97 -17.11
C LYS A 190 -6.30 -10.18 -17.95
N HIS A 191 -6.38 -8.86 -17.89
CA HIS A 191 -5.41 -7.95 -18.49
C HIS A 191 -4.47 -7.37 -17.42
N SER A 192 -3.66 -8.23 -16.76
CA SER A 192 -2.87 -7.82 -15.59
C SER A 192 -1.77 -6.79 -15.87
N LYS A 193 -1.12 -6.86 -17.04
CA LYS A 193 -0.09 -5.89 -17.41
C LYS A 193 -0.68 -4.51 -17.73
N GLU A 194 -1.76 -4.49 -18.51
CA GLU A 194 -2.52 -3.27 -18.79
C GLU A 194 -3.07 -2.63 -17.51
N ALA A 195 -3.68 -3.45 -16.64
CA ALA A 195 -4.19 -2.98 -15.35
C ALA A 195 -3.07 -2.41 -14.48
N LEU A 196 -1.87 -3.00 -14.52
CA LEU A 196 -0.72 -2.50 -13.78
C LEU A 196 -0.29 -1.14 -14.28
N PHE A 197 -0.14 -0.98 -15.59
CA PHE A 197 0.18 0.30 -16.19
C PHE A 197 -0.84 1.37 -15.79
N TYR A 198 -2.14 1.17 -16.03
CA TYR A 198 -3.14 2.21 -15.78
C TYR A 198 -3.29 2.57 -14.30
N ASN A 199 -3.24 1.60 -13.38
CA ASN A 199 -3.34 1.91 -11.95
C ASN A 199 -2.11 2.63 -11.39
N HIS A 200 -0.96 2.61 -12.07
CA HIS A 200 0.23 3.37 -11.64
C HIS A 200 0.41 4.67 -12.46
N ALA A 201 -0.01 4.69 -13.72
CA ALA A 201 0.07 5.87 -14.57
C ALA A 201 -1.01 6.92 -14.23
N LEU A 202 -2.26 6.50 -13.97
CA LEU A 202 -3.36 7.42 -13.69
C LEU A 202 -3.23 8.20 -12.38
N PRO A 203 -2.62 7.66 -11.30
CA PRO A 203 -2.34 8.43 -10.09
C PRO A 203 -1.18 9.43 -10.24
N LEU A 204 -0.26 9.26 -11.20
CA LEU A 204 0.92 10.14 -11.36
C LEU A 204 0.56 11.64 -11.45
N PRO A 205 -0.46 12.06 -12.23
CA PRO A 205 -0.92 13.45 -12.21
C PRO A 205 -1.40 13.92 -10.82
N GLY A 206 -1.94 13.03 -9.99
CA GLY A 206 -2.34 13.33 -8.62
C GLY A 206 -1.15 13.66 -7.70
N PHE A 207 0.04 13.12 -7.99
CA PHE A 207 1.26 13.48 -7.25
C PHE A 207 1.71 14.93 -7.48
N ILE A 208 1.15 15.64 -8.46
CA ILE A 208 1.41 17.08 -8.64
C ILE A 208 1.00 17.86 -7.37
N PHE A 209 -0.07 17.45 -6.68
CA PHE A 209 -0.48 18.06 -5.41
C PHE A 209 0.55 17.83 -4.28
N LEU A 210 1.39 16.80 -4.39
CA LEU A 210 2.45 16.46 -3.44
C LEU A 210 3.84 16.88 -3.96
N ALA A 211 3.92 17.58 -5.09
CA ALA A 211 5.19 17.87 -5.76
C ALA A 211 6.13 18.74 -4.91
N SER A 212 5.58 19.65 -4.09
CA SER A 212 6.39 20.47 -3.17
C SER A 212 7.12 19.60 -2.16
N ASP A 213 6.40 18.67 -1.52
CA ASP A 213 6.95 17.76 -0.53
C ASP A 213 7.98 16.79 -1.14
N ILE A 214 7.70 16.30 -2.35
CA ILE A 214 8.64 15.46 -3.11
C ILE A 214 9.93 16.24 -3.42
N TYR A 215 9.81 17.50 -3.85
CA TYR A 215 10.97 18.34 -4.16
C TYR A 215 11.82 18.63 -2.93
N ASP A 216 11.18 18.98 -1.81
CA ASP A 216 11.87 19.24 -0.54
C ASP A 216 12.66 18.01 -0.08
N HIS A 217 12.07 16.82 -0.16
CA HIS A 217 12.75 15.57 0.13
C HIS A 217 13.84 15.20 -0.88
N ALA A 218 13.68 15.54 -2.16
CA ALA A 218 14.74 15.35 -3.16
C ALA A 218 15.97 16.22 -2.87
N VAL A 219 15.76 17.47 -2.44
CA VAL A 219 16.84 18.37 -2.00
C VAL A 219 17.52 17.83 -0.75
N LEU A 220 16.78 17.26 0.19
CA LEU A 220 17.34 16.59 1.38
C LEU A 220 18.17 15.35 1.00
N PHE A 221 17.71 14.54 0.04
CA PHE A 221 18.44 13.36 -0.43
C PHE A 221 19.77 13.75 -1.09
N ASN A 222 19.81 14.86 -1.82
CA ASN A 222 21.04 15.40 -2.42
C ASN A 222 22.07 15.85 -1.37
N LYS A 223 21.63 16.23 -0.17
CA LYS A 223 22.51 16.62 0.95
C LYS A 223 23.00 15.44 1.79
N SER A 224 22.53 14.22 1.50
CA SER A 224 22.90 13.04 2.26
C SER A 224 24.34 12.60 2.02
N GLU A 225 24.90 11.85 2.97
CA GLU A 225 26.28 11.37 2.90
C GLU A 225 26.54 10.58 1.63
N LEU A 226 27.69 10.85 1.02
CA LEU A 226 28.17 10.19 -0.17
C LEU A 226 28.58 8.76 0.17
N TYR A 227 27.88 7.80 -0.43
CA TYR A 227 28.16 6.37 -0.30
C TYR A 227 28.84 5.86 -1.57
N GLN A 228 29.98 5.21 -1.40
CA GLN A 228 30.65 4.50 -2.48
C GLN A 228 29.91 3.20 -2.72
N VAL A 229 29.26 3.05 -3.87
CA VAL A 229 28.53 1.83 -4.21
C VAL A 229 29.55 0.68 -4.33
N PRO A 230 29.46 -0.36 -3.47
CA PRO A 230 30.29 -1.55 -3.62
C PRO A 230 30.07 -2.12 -5.02
N VAL A 231 31.14 -2.53 -5.71
CA VAL A 231 31.17 -3.09 -7.08
C VAL A 231 31.29 -2.06 -8.23
N ILE A 232 30.69 -0.86 -8.14
CA ILE A 232 30.65 0.09 -9.29
C ILE A 232 31.63 1.27 -9.12
N GLY A 233 32.09 1.56 -7.90
CA GLY A 233 33.05 2.65 -7.62
C GLY A 233 32.50 4.06 -7.87
N VAL A 234 31.20 4.18 -8.12
CA VAL A 234 30.50 5.46 -8.29
C VAL A 234 30.01 5.92 -6.92
N THR A 235 30.27 7.18 -6.63
CA THR A 235 29.85 7.83 -5.40
C THR A 235 28.47 8.46 -5.59
N VAL A 236 27.47 7.96 -4.87
CA VAL A 236 26.11 8.52 -4.89
C VAL A 236 25.65 8.81 -3.46
N PRO A 237 24.79 9.82 -3.25
CA PRO A 237 24.23 10.03 -1.92
C PRO A 237 23.46 8.78 -1.47
N ILE A 238 23.68 8.36 -0.22
CA ILE A 238 23.19 7.08 0.31
C ILE A 238 21.66 6.94 0.22
N MET A 239 20.93 8.06 0.30
CA MET A 239 19.48 8.08 0.20
C MET A 239 18.99 7.72 -1.21
N TRP A 240 19.68 8.18 -2.26
CA TRP A 240 19.40 7.78 -3.63
C TRP A 240 19.70 6.31 -3.88
N PHE A 241 20.75 5.77 -3.25
CA PHE A 241 21.03 4.34 -3.31
C PHE A 241 19.92 3.51 -2.67
N TYR A 242 19.45 3.87 -1.48
CA TYR A 242 18.33 3.18 -0.83
C TYR A 242 17.03 3.29 -1.62
N LEU A 243 16.73 4.46 -2.20
CA LEU A 243 15.59 4.64 -3.09
C LEU A 243 15.69 3.73 -4.33
N LEU A 244 16.87 3.69 -4.96
CA LEU A 244 17.11 2.86 -6.14
C LEU A 244 17.00 1.37 -5.81
N MET A 245 17.56 0.91 -4.70
CA MET A 245 17.38 -0.47 -4.22
C MET A 245 15.92 -0.79 -3.90
N ASN A 246 15.19 0.15 -3.30
CA ASN A 246 13.77 0.00 -3.03
C ASN A 246 12.95 -0.16 -4.33
N VAL A 247 13.24 0.64 -5.35
CA VAL A 247 12.60 0.53 -6.68
C VAL A 247 12.99 -0.78 -7.39
N ILE A 248 14.27 -1.19 -7.35
CA ILE A 248 14.74 -2.44 -7.98
C ILE A 248 14.11 -3.65 -7.31
N THR A 249 14.01 -3.68 -5.98
CA THR A 249 13.39 -4.80 -5.24
C THR A 249 11.88 -4.92 -5.49
N GLN A 250 11.24 -3.90 -6.06
CA GLN A 250 9.86 -3.95 -6.53
C GLN A 250 9.71 -4.64 -7.89
N TYR A 251 10.76 -4.71 -8.70
CA TYR A 251 10.71 -5.34 -10.03
C TYR A 251 10.38 -6.85 -9.99
N PRO A 252 10.96 -7.68 -9.09
CA PRO A 252 10.55 -9.07 -8.89
C PRO A 252 9.07 -9.23 -8.51
N LEU A 253 8.52 -8.28 -7.75
CA LEU A 253 7.08 -8.27 -7.40
C LEU A 253 6.22 -8.01 -8.62
N HIS A 254 6.60 -7.01 -9.41
CA HIS A 254 5.91 -6.72 -10.67
C HIS A 254 5.96 -7.96 -11.56
N SER A 255 7.15 -8.49 -11.86
CA SER A 255 7.31 -9.64 -12.74
C SER A 255 6.42 -10.80 -12.28
N SER A 256 6.46 -11.19 -11.01
CA SER A 256 5.59 -12.26 -10.45
C SER A 256 4.09 -11.94 -10.49
N ALA A 257 3.68 -10.68 -10.29
CA ALA A 257 2.27 -10.26 -10.36
C ALA A 257 1.65 -10.43 -11.74
N THR A 258 2.45 -10.31 -12.81
CA THR A 258 1.96 -10.59 -14.17
C THR A 258 1.64 -12.07 -14.39
N TRP A 259 2.29 -12.98 -13.66
CA TRP A 259 2.17 -14.42 -13.82
C TRP A 259 1.14 -15.07 -12.89
N SER A 260 0.95 -14.58 -11.67
CA SER A 260 0.07 -15.20 -10.68
C SER A 260 -0.97 -14.23 -10.11
N ALA A 261 -2.18 -14.32 -10.71
CA ALA A 261 -3.50 -13.89 -10.21
C ALA A 261 -3.71 -12.46 -9.63
N PRO A 262 -4.97 -12.00 -9.52
CA PRO A 262 -5.32 -10.62 -9.10
C PRO A 262 -4.73 -10.15 -7.75
N TRP A 263 -4.39 -11.09 -6.86
CA TRP A 263 -3.93 -10.81 -5.49
C TRP A 263 -2.52 -10.22 -5.40
N ALA A 264 -1.66 -10.40 -6.40
CA ALA A 264 -0.34 -9.77 -6.40
C ALA A 264 -0.42 -8.25 -6.64
N PHE A 265 -1.53 -7.80 -7.25
CA PHE A 265 -1.88 -6.40 -7.41
C PHE A 265 -2.27 -5.75 -6.07
N ASP A 266 -3.08 -6.46 -5.28
CA ASP A 266 -3.42 -6.06 -3.91
C ASP A 266 -2.16 -5.95 -3.05
N ILE A 267 -1.18 -6.84 -3.20
CA ILE A 267 0.12 -6.78 -2.49
C ILE A 267 0.98 -5.58 -2.94
N GLY A 268 1.03 -5.28 -4.24
CA GLY A 268 1.71 -4.08 -4.76
C GLY A 268 1.08 -2.81 -4.20
N MET A 269 -0.25 -2.73 -4.22
CA MET A 269 -1.02 -1.66 -3.60
C MET A 269 -0.82 -1.59 -2.07
N PHE A 270 -0.65 -2.75 -1.43
CA PHE A 270 -0.29 -2.91 -0.03
C PHE A 270 1.17 -2.52 0.27
N ILE A 271 2.05 -2.40 -0.71
CA ILE A 271 3.40 -1.85 -0.50
C ILE A 271 3.36 -0.34 -0.66
N LEU A 272 2.63 0.15 -1.66
CA LEU A 272 2.45 1.59 -1.90
C LEU A 272 1.77 2.31 -0.72
N LEU A 273 0.73 1.72 -0.13
CA LEU A 273 0.10 2.23 1.10
C LEU A 273 0.99 2.07 2.34
N MET A 274 2.02 1.21 2.31
CA MET A 274 3.04 1.17 3.38
C MET A 274 4.05 2.30 3.20
N ASN A 275 4.40 2.60 1.95
CA ASN A 275 5.33 3.69 1.62
C ASN A 275 4.75 5.06 1.93
N MET A 276 3.44 5.31 1.78
CA MET A 276 2.83 6.61 2.13
C MET A 276 2.78 6.96 3.64
N ASN A 277 3.14 6.02 4.52
CA ASN A 277 2.94 6.11 5.97
C ASN A 277 4.26 6.05 6.75
N VAL A 278 5.34 6.43 6.08
CA VAL A 278 6.72 6.41 6.52
C VAL A 278 7.38 7.77 6.29
#